data_AF-A0A081CAZ4-F1
#
_entry.id   AF-A0A081CAZ4-F1
#
_cell.length_a   1.000
_cell.length_b   1.000
_cell.length_c   1.000
_cell.angle_alpha   90.00
_cell.angle_beta   90.00
_cell.angle_gamma   90.00
#
_symmetry.space_group_name_H-M   'P 1'
#
loop_
_entity.id
_entity.type
_entity.pdbx_description
1 polymer ?
#
loop_
_entity_poly.entity_id
_entity_poly.type
_entity_poly.pdbx_seq_one_letter_code
_entity_poly.pdbx_strand_id
1 'polypeptide(L)'
;MTIKAMQKVADLLVYSNIGYDQSQRWTFLDKKNKRIVKNGECDCSTSSGAIAWLGGYPVDLSGTFYTGNFAKRLAAAGFIVIPFKSLSQVKAGDFLLTPGRHVVFARTAKKFFSAEVDERGRSAGGKAGNQNARETRYRLAYVRPGGWRYIVRPVPAVTYKGRSLKYFSTKSSKFSEAMRMLTYTAPFDGPLYNEFYNVWTVRNKGMQHIYDATAVAVPQESHAFVVLGSALNTDGSLRSKYKRRLDLAVTALNSNPNSVVIVSGGAARNGKTEAEVGMTYLVNAGIDGKRIILEEASNSTVGNAKYSVPLMLKKGFESYTLISDASHLRRAAMLFDAAKLRIETDSNRRFTLQLVNTVAFKDSDSTEKPVASDALFEIGKEVAYLLGISAQFNAAK
;
A
#
# COMPACT_ATOMS: atom_id res chain seq x y z
N MET A 1 11.85 2.73 -6.63
CA MET A 1 12.82 2.21 -5.65
C MET A 1 12.74 0.70 -5.61
N THR A 2 13.76 -0.03 -6.06
CA THR A 2 13.75 -1.50 -5.91
C THR A 2 15.15 -2.04 -5.61
N ILE A 3 15.20 -3.18 -4.93
CA ILE A 3 16.44 -3.96 -4.79
C ILE A 3 17.02 -4.29 -6.18
N LYS A 4 16.15 -4.57 -7.17
CA LYS A 4 16.55 -4.80 -8.57
C LYS A 4 17.24 -3.57 -9.18
N ALA A 5 16.78 -2.35 -8.89
CA ALA A 5 17.42 -1.12 -9.34
C ALA A 5 18.78 -0.94 -8.66
N MET A 6 18.89 -1.15 -7.35
CA MET A 6 20.19 -1.13 -6.64
C MET A 6 21.17 -2.15 -7.22
N GLN A 7 20.72 -3.36 -7.53
CA GLN A 7 21.54 -4.39 -8.18
C GLN A 7 22.07 -3.94 -9.54
N LYS A 8 21.21 -3.32 -10.38
CA LYS A 8 21.64 -2.75 -11.67
C LYS A 8 22.71 -1.67 -11.49
N VAL A 9 22.58 -0.82 -10.47
CA VAL A 9 23.60 0.21 -10.19
C VAL A 9 24.91 -0.43 -9.74
N ALA A 10 24.86 -1.46 -8.88
CA ALA A 10 26.05 -2.21 -8.50
C ALA A 10 26.71 -2.87 -9.72
N ASP A 11 25.92 -3.42 -10.65
CA ASP A 11 26.44 -3.99 -11.90
C ASP A 11 27.14 -2.88 -12.73
N LEU A 12 26.51 -1.71 -12.87
CA LEU A 12 27.12 -0.57 -13.58
C LEU A 12 28.45 -0.15 -12.96
N LEU A 13 28.57 -0.10 -11.63
CA LEU A 13 29.82 0.24 -10.96
C LEU A 13 30.95 -0.74 -11.29
N VAL A 14 30.65 -2.04 -11.34
CA VAL A 14 31.65 -3.07 -11.68
C VAL A 14 32.06 -2.99 -13.16
N TYR A 15 31.11 -2.72 -14.05
CA TYR A 15 31.34 -2.82 -15.50
C TYR A 15 31.66 -1.49 -16.21
N SER A 16 31.71 -0.36 -15.48
CA SER A 16 31.95 0.98 -16.06
C SER A 16 33.38 1.51 -15.84
N ASN A 17 34.33 0.61 -15.58
CA ASN A 17 35.73 0.97 -15.33
C ASN A 17 35.91 1.97 -14.16
N ILE A 18 35.25 1.72 -13.02
CA ILE A 18 35.29 2.62 -11.86
C ILE A 18 36.44 2.24 -10.93
N GLY A 19 37.28 3.21 -10.60
CA GLY A 19 38.42 3.05 -9.69
C GLY A 19 38.08 3.25 -8.22
N TYR A 20 39.11 3.23 -7.39
CA TYR A 20 39.04 3.51 -5.95
C TYR A 20 40.03 4.61 -5.56
N ASP A 21 39.52 5.72 -5.03
CA ASP A 21 40.33 6.78 -4.43
C ASP A 21 39.48 7.59 -3.44
N GLN A 22 39.91 7.64 -2.16
CA GLN A 22 39.19 8.40 -1.13
C GLN A 22 39.27 9.93 -1.31
N SER A 23 40.28 10.45 -2.01
CA SER A 23 40.42 11.87 -2.31
C SER A 23 39.54 12.33 -3.48
N GLN A 24 39.22 11.42 -4.42
CA GLN A 24 38.41 11.71 -5.61
C GLN A 24 37.06 10.97 -5.66
N ARG A 25 36.61 10.48 -4.50
CA ARG A 25 35.48 9.58 -4.22
C ARG A 25 34.08 9.91 -4.78
N TRP A 26 33.91 11.02 -5.52
CA TRP A 26 32.63 11.39 -6.14
C TRP A 26 32.72 11.59 -7.66
N THR A 27 33.90 11.49 -8.26
CA THR A 27 34.10 11.71 -9.69
C THR A 27 33.37 10.68 -10.56
N PHE A 28 33.04 9.52 -10.00
CA PHE A 28 32.23 8.48 -10.64
C PHE A 28 30.72 8.78 -10.76
N LEU A 29 30.20 9.84 -10.12
CA LEU A 29 28.75 10.07 -10.02
C LEU A 29 28.34 11.46 -10.50
N ASP A 30 27.57 11.50 -11.58
CA ASP A 30 26.88 12.70 -12.05
C ASP A 30 25.52 12.80 -11.32
N LYS A 31 25.52 13.57 -10.22
CA LYS A 31 24.32 13.79 -9.39
C LYS A 31 23.25 14.59 -10.12
N LYS A 32 23.61 15.46 -11.08
CA LYS A 32 22.64 16.27 -11.82
C LYS A 32 21.83 15.40 -12.78
N ASN A 33 22.51 14.54 -13.53
CA ASN A 33 21.89 13.69 -14.54
C ASN A 33 21.57 12.27 -14.06
N LYS A 34 21.77 11.99 -12.76
CA LYS A 34 21.49 10.69 -12.10
C LYS A 34 22.13 9.50 -12.84
N ARG A 35 23.43 9.57 -13.12
CA ARG A 35 24.15 8.51 -13.84
C ARG A 35 25.57 8.29 -13.34
N ILE A 36 26.10 7.10 -13.63
CA ILE A 36 27.50 6.76 -13.40
C ILE A 36 28.36 7.37 -14.51
N VAL A 37 29.51 7.95 -14.13
CA VAL A 37 30.54 8.48 -15.00
C VAL A 37 31.65 7.45 -15.09
N LYS A 38 31.96 6.99 -16.31
CA LYS A 38 33.03 6.02 -16.56
C LYS A 38 34.39 6.59 -16.18
N ASN A 39 35.33 5.72 -15.79
CA ASN A 39 36.70 6.09 -15.40
C ASN A 39 36.79 7.03 -14.18
N GLY A 40 35.71 7.18 -13.43
CA GLY A 40 35.71 7.93 -12.18
C GLY A 40 36.16 7.09 -10.99
N GLU A 41 36.41 7.78 -9.90
CA GLU A 41 36.86 7.23 -8.62
C GLU A 41 35.75 7.24 -7.58
N CYS A 42 35.69 6.19 -6.77
CA CYS A 42 34.78 6.08 -5.63
C CYS A 42 35.51 5.63 -4.36
N ASP A 43 34.79 5.62 -3.24
CA ASP A 43 35.16 4.84 -2.05
C ASP A 43 34.02 3.89 -1.67
N CYS A 44 34.23 3.04 -0.65
CA CYS A 44 33.21 2.09 -0.20
C CYS A 44 31.88 2.73 0.17
N SER A 45 31.91 3.90 0.82
CA SER A 45 30.72 4.58 1.32
C SER A 45 29.96 5.30 0.21
N THR A 46 30.66 6.07 -0.60
CA THR A 46 30.12 6.85 -1.71
C THR A 46 29.53 5.95 -2.79
N SER A 47 30.21 4.86 -3.16
CA SER A 47 29.66 3.85 -4.08
C SER A 47 28.42 3.17 -3.51
N SER A 48 28.42 2.77 -2.24
CA SER A 48 27.25 2.19 -1.56
C SER A 48 26.09 3.18 -1.44
N GLY A 49 26.38 4.45 -1.16
CA GLY A 49 25.39 5.53 -1.12
C GLY A 49 24.78 5.78 -2.49
N ALA A 50 25.60 5.78 -3.54
CA ALA A 50 25.15 5.89 -4.92
C ALA A 50 24.29 4.70 -5.36
N ILE A 51 24.62 3.47 -4.93
CA ILE A 51 23.78 2.28 -5.16
C ILE A 51 22.37 2.50 -4.64
N ALA A 52 22.22 2.96 -3.39
CA ALA A 52 20.91 3.24 -2.81
C ALA A 52 20.21 4.41 -3.52
N TRP A 53 20.93 5.52 -3.75
CA TRP A 53 20.36 6.74 -4.32
C TRP A 53 19.91 6.57 -5.78
N LEU A 54 20.76 6.01 -6.65
CA LEU A 54 20.40 5.67 -8.03
C LEU A 54 19.41 4.49 -8.10
N GLY A 55 19.39 3.62 -7.09
CA GLY A 55 18.32 2.63 -6.87
C GLY A 55 16.96 3.25 -6.55
N GLY A 56 16.94 4.57 -6.37
CA GLY A 56 15.77 5.43 -6.22
C GLY A 56 15.52 5.88 -4.79
N TYR A 57 16.28 5.41 -3.80
CA TYR A 57 16.02 5.76 -2.39
C TYR A 57 16.42 7.22 -2.13
N PRO A 58 15.66 7.97 -1.31
CA PRO A 58 15.92 9.39 -1.05
C PRO A 58 17.08 9.57 -0.04
N VAL A 59 18.23 8.94 -0.30
CA VAL A 59 19.43 9.07 0.52
C VAL A 59 20.04 10.44 0.28
N ASP A 60 20.22 11.20 1.37
CA ASP A 60 20.95 12.46 1.31
C ASP A 60 22.46 12.21 1.13
N LEU A 61 22.96 12.52 -0.07
CA LEU A 61 24.38 12.43 -0.46
C LEU A 61 25.12 13.77 -0.37
N SER A 62 24.54 14.77 0.29
CA SER A 62 25.15 16.09 0.51
C SER A 62 26.05 16.12 1.74
N GLY A 63 26.97 17.10 1.77
CA GLY A 63 27.93 17.27 2.86
C GLY A 63 28.84 16.05 3.07
N THR A 64 29.30 15.88 4.31
CA THR A 64 30.16 14.74 4.68
C THR A 64 29.35 13.45 4.68
N PHE A 65 29.75 12.50 3.83
CA PHE A 65 29.12 11.18 3.70
C PHE A 65 30.18 10.08 3.82
N TYR A 66 30.16 9.27 4.87
CA TYR A 66 31.20 8.27 5.12
C TYR A 66 30.62 7.10 5.93
N THR A 67 31.39 6.03 6.13
CA THR A 67 30.91 4.82 6.82
C THR A 67 30.38 5.07 8.23
N GLY A 68 30.90 6.07 8.96
CA GLY A 68 30.44 6.40 10.32
C GLY A 68 29.03 6.99 10.38
N ASN A 69 28.58 7.72 9.36
CA ASN A 69 27.23 8.28 9.29
C ASN A 69 26.30 7.55 8.30
N PHE A 70 26.81 6.56 7.58
CA PHE A 70 26.10 5.79 6.56
C PHE A 70 24.76 5.22 7.05
N ALA A 71 24.77 4.50 8.19
CA ALA A 71 23.55 3.90 8.74
C ALA A 71 22.47 4.94 9.07
N LYS A 72 22.86 6.09 9.65
CA LYS A 72 21.94 7.19 9.97
C LYS A 72 21.32 7.78 8.70
N ARG A 73 22.14 8.02 7.66
CA ARG A 73 21.69 8.56 6.37
C ARG A 73 20.71 7.61 5.68
N LEU A 74 21.01 6.31 5.65
CA LEU A 74 20.12 5.32 5.05
C LEU A 74 18.85 5.09 5.89
N ALA A 75 18.94 5.14 7.22
CA ALA A 75 17.76 5.04 8.08
C ALA A 75 16.72 6.13 7.77
N ALA A 76 17.18 7.38 7.59
CA ALA A 76 16.33 8.50 7.17
C ALA A 76 15.72 8.34 5.76
N ALA A 77 16.33 7.48 4.93
CA ALA A 77 15.90 7.14 3.57
C ALA A 77 15.08 5.84 3.48
N GLY A 78 14.65 5.28 4.60
CA GLY A 78 13.78 4.10 4.64
C GLY A 78 14.49 2.76 4.78
N PHE A 79 15.66 2.75 5.42
CA PHE A 79 16.36 1.52 5.79
C PHE A 79 16.21 1.25 7.29
N ILE A 80 16.33 -0.02 7.68
CA ILE A 80 16.48 -0.44 9.07
C ILE A 80 17.91 -0.90 9.32
N VAL A 81 18.40 -0.63 10.53
CA VAL A 81 19.72 -1.04 10.99
C VAL A 81 19.55 -2.24 11.92
N ILE A 82 20.12 -3.37 11.55
CA ILE A 82 19.98 -4.65 12.24
C ILE A 82 21.37 -5.07 12.73
N PRO A 83 21.56 -5.46 14.00
CA PRO A 83 22.83 -6.05 14.44
C PRO A 83 23.19 -7.28 13.61
N PHE A 84 24.41 -7.32 13.09
CA PHE A 84 24.92 -8.47 12.35
C PHE A 84 25.25 -9.61 13.32
N LYS A 85 24.71 -10.81 13.07
CA LYS A 85 25.04 -12.04 13.79
C LYS A 85 25.77 -13.03 12.89
N SER A 86 25.31 -13.22 11.65
CA SER A 86 25.91 -14.16 10.70
C SER A 86 25.52 -13.86 9.25
N LEU A 87 26.23 -14.48 8.30
CA LEU A 87 25.92 -14.34 6.87
C LEU A 87 24.56 -14.92 6.48
N SER A 88 23.97 -15.85 7.25
CA SER A 88 22.65 -16.42 6.95
C SER A 88 21.52 -15.38 7.05
N GLN A 89 21.75 -14.26 7.74
CA GLN A 89 20.78 -13.17 7.81
C GLN A 89 20.76 -12.32 6.54
N VAL A 90 21.83 -12.36 5.73
CA VAL A 90 22.04 -11.43 4.62
C VAL A 90 21.10 -11.75 3.47
N LYS A 91 20.51 -10.70 2.90
CA LYS A 91 19.60 -10.74 1.77
C LYS A 91 20.11 -9.84 0.66
N ALA A 92 19.63 -10.07 -0.56
CA ALA A 92 19.87 -9.14 -1.66
C ALA A 92 19.35 -7.74 -1.29
N GLY A 93 20.13 -6.70 -1.58
CA GLY A 93 19.80 -5.32 -1.26
C GLY A 93 20.31 -4.82 0.09
N ASP A 94 20.87 -5.70 0.93
CA ASP A 94 21.48 -5.30 2.20
C ASP A 94 22.81 -4.56 1.99
N PHE A 95 23.13 -3.67 2.91
CA PHE A 95 24.50 -3.20 3.11
C PHE A 95 25.06 -3.81 4.39
N LEU A 96 26.26 -4.39 4.33
CA LEU A 96 26.98 -4.83 5.52
C LEU A 96 27.94 -3.73 5.93
N LEU A 97 27.83 -3.27 7.16
CA LEU A 97 28.48 -2.06 7.65
C LEU A 97 29.26 -2.33 8.93
N THR A 98 30.50 -1.84 8.95
CA THR A 98 31.26 -1.57 10.17
C THR A 98 31.56 -0.07 10.19
N PRO A 99 30.86 0.72 11.03
CA PRO A 99 31.00 2.18 11.05
C PRO A 99 32.44 2.63 11.22
N GLY A 100 32.82 3.69 10.51
CA GLY A 100 34.18 4.23 10.49
C GLY A 100 35.22 3.34 9.80
N ARG A 101 34.83 2.16 9.26
CA ARG A 101 35.78 1.22 8.64
C ARG A 101 35.40 0.86 7.21
N HIS A 102 34.26 0.20 7.01
CA HIS A 102 33.93 -0.35 5.69
C HIS A 102 32.44 -0.63 5.51
N VAL A 103 31.97 -0.58 4.27
CA VAL A 103 30.64 -0.98 3.86
C VAL A 103 30.69 -1.69 2.52
N VAL A 104 29.87 -2.74 2.37
CA VAL A 104 29.68 -3.46 1.11
C VAL A 104 28.19 -3.61 0.81
N PHE A 105 27.86 -3.77 -0.46
CA PHE A 105 26.49 -3.99 -0.91
C PHE A 105 26.27 -5.47 -1.28
N ALA A 106 25.29 -6.11 -0.68
CA ALA A 106 24.89 -7.47 -0.98
C ALA A 106 24.05 -7.50 -2.27
N ARG A 107 24.71 -7.70 -3.43
CA ARG A 107 24.00 -7.96 -4.69
C ARG A 107 23.11 -9.19 -4.57
N THR A 108 23.62 -10.24 -3.93
CA THR A 108 22.84 -11.41 -3.48
C THR A 108 23.32 -11.80 -2.08
N ALA A 109 22.65 -12.76 -1.43
CA ALA A 109 23.10 -13.30 -0.14
C ALA A 109 24.52 -13.90 -0.19
N LYS A 110 24.99 -14.32 -1.37
CA LYS A 110 26.29 -14.99 -1.58
C LYS A 110 27.32 -14.14 -2.34
N LYS A 111 26.97 -12.94 -2.79
CA LYS A 111 27.81 -12.12 -3.68
C LYS A 111 27.71 -10.64 -3.32
N PHE A 112 28.84 -10.05 -2.93
CA PHE A 112 28.94 -8.67 -2.46
C PHE A 112 29.67 -7.80 -3.47
N PHE A 113 29.13 -6.63 -3.77
CA PHE A 113 29.86 -5.53 -4.39
C PHE A 113 30.78 -4.92 -3.33
N SER A 114 32.06 -4.76 -3.68
CA SER A 114 33.06 -4.19 -2.80
C SER A 114 33.94 -3.19 -3.54
N ALA A 115 34.29 -2.10 -2.84
CA ALA A 115 35.26 -1.10 -3.26
C ALA A 115 36.22 -0.85 -2.10
N GLU A 116 37.49 -1.22 -2.24
CA GLU A 116 38.40 -1.37 -1.07
C GLU A 116 39.72 -0.61 -1.17
N VAL A 117 40.42 -0.72 -2.29
CA VAL A 117 41.78 -0.20 -2.47
C VAL A 117 42.05 0.14 -3.93
N ASP A 118 43.00 1.03 -4.18
CA ASP A 118 43.55 1.35 -5.50
C ASP A 118 44.36 0.18 -6.09
N GLU A 119 44.92 0.39 -7.28
CA GLU A 119 45.67 -0.61 -8.02
C GLU A 119 46.95 -1.09 -7.31
N ARG A 120 47.42 -0.32 -6.32
CA ARG A 120 48.63 -0.55 -5.51
C ARG A 120 48.30 -1.06 -4.10
N GLY A 121 47.02 -1.28 -3.79
CA GLY A 121 46.58 -1.70 -2.46
C GLY A 121 46.50 -0.57 -1.43
N ARG A 122 46.48 0.69 -1.86
CA ARG A 122 46.40 1.89 -1.00
C ARG A 122 45.01 2.52 -1.07
N SER A 123 44.77 3.52 -0.24
CA SER A 123 43.47 4.20 -0.16
C SER A 123 43.31 5.42 -1.06
N ALA A 124 44.40 5.93 -1.67
CA ALA A 124 44.41 7.11 -2.52
C ALA A 124 45.70 7.25 -3.35
N GLY A 125 45.64 8.11 -4.36
CA GLY A 125 46.76 8.54 -5.21
C GLY A 125 47.06 7.57 -6.36
N GLY A 126 46.12 6.68 -6.67
CA GLY A 126 46.21 5.70 -7.75
C GLY A 126 45.85 6.30 -9.11
N LYS A 127 45.84 5.49 -10.16
CA LYS A 127 45.37 5.90 -11.49
C LYS A 127 43.85 5.86 -11.57
N ALA A 128 43.27 6.83 -12.26
CA ALA A 128 41.83 6.91 -12.45
C ALA A 128 41.28 5.73 -13.27
N GLY A 129 40.13 5.22 -12.86
CA GLY A 129 39.45 4.06 -13.42
C GLY A 129 39.95 2.74 -12.83
N ASN A 130 39.29 1.64 -13.21
CA ASN A 130 39.63 0.31 -12.74
C ASN A 130 40.87 -0.23 -13.50
N GLN A 131 42.01 -0.38 -12.82
CA GLN A 131 43.26 -0.79 -13.46
C GLN A 131 43.49 -2.30 -13.42
N ASN A 132 43.07 -2.98 -12.35
CA ASN A 132 43.42 -4.39 -12.13
C ASN A 132 42.24 -5.30 -11.75
N ALA A 133 41.01 -4.82 -11.95
CA ALA A 133 39.75 -5.48 -11.62
C ALA A 133 39.52 -5.70 -10.11
N ARG A 134 40.21 -4.95 -9.23
CA ARG A 134 40.08 -5.11 -7.76
C ARG A 134 39.56 -3.87 -7.03
N GLU A 135 39.58 -2.73 -7.69
CA GLU A 135 39.15 -1.42 -7.18
C GLU A 135 37.65 -1.41 -6.92
N THR A 136 36.86 -1.84 -7.92
CA THR A 136 35.43 -2.14 -7.79
C THR A 136 35.14 -3.52 -8.36
N ARG A 137 34.58 -4.42 -7.54
CA ARG A 137 34.38 -5.82 -7.97
C ARG A 137 33.29 -6.52 -7.19
N TYR A 138 32.93 -7.70 -7.70
CA TYR A 138 32.19 -8.68 -6.92
C TYR A 138 33.12 -9.66 -6.20
N ARG A 139 32.76 -9.94 -4.95
CA ARG A 139 33.39 -10.96 -4.12
C ARG A 139 32.33 -11.96 -3.66
N LEU A 140 32.74 -13.20 -3.38
CA LEU A 140 31.91 -14.12 -2.61
C LEU A 140 31.62 -13.51 -1.23
N ALA A 141 30.44 -13.79 -0.67
CA ALA A 141 30.09 -13.32 0.67
C ALA A 141 31.13 -13.77 1.70
N TYR A 142 31.56 -12.84 2.55
CA TYR A 142 32.64 -13.07 3.52
C TYR A 142 32.37 -12.33 4.82
N VAL A 143 32.96 -12.83 5.91
CA VAL A 143 33.07 -12.10 7.17
C VAL A 143 34.41 -11.38 7.18
N ARG A 144 34.40 -10.06 7.38
CA ARG A 144 35.62 -9.25 7.46
C ARG A 144 36.41 -9.58 8.73
N PRO A 145 37.76 -9.53 8.72
CA PRO A 145 38.54 -9.43 9.95
C PRO A 145 38.04 -8.29 10.87
N GLY A 146 37.73 -8.62 12.13
CA GLY A 146 37.07 -7.70 13.08
C GLY A 146 35.54 -7.63 12.98
N GLY A 147 34.93 -8.40 12.08
CA GLY A 147 33.49 -8.60 11.96
C GLY A 147 32.72 -7.45 11.29
N TRP A 148 31.54 -7.80 10.76
CA TRP A 148 30.50 -6.84 10.41
C TRP A 148 29.72 -6.46 11.67
N ARG A 149 29.30 -5.21 11.80
CA ARG A 149 28.53 -4.74 12.96
C ARG A 149 27.04 -4.68 12.67
N TYR A 150 26.67 -4.22 11.48
CA TYR A 150 25.28 -4.02 11.11
C TYR A 150 24.98 -4.51 9.70
N ILE A 151 23.73 -4.93 9.53
CA ILE A 151 23.04 -5.01 8.24
C ILE A 151 22.15 -3.76 8.14
N VAL A 152 22.34 -2.95 7.11
CA VAL A 152 21.45 -1.83 6.78
C VAL A 152 20.57 -2.29 5.62
N ARG A 153 19.28 -2.49 5.88
CA ARG A 153 18.35 -3.17 4.99
C ARG A 153 17.22 -2.25 4.53
N PRO A 154 16.88 -2.19 3.23
CA PRO A 154 15.74 -1.41 2.77
C PRO A 154 14.43 -1.98 3.35
N VAL A 155 13.54 -1.10 3.80
CA VAL A 155 12.22 -1.49 4.27
C VAL A 155 11.29 -1.70 3.06
N PRO A 156 10.61 -2.86 2.95
CA PRO A 156 9.66 -3.11 1.86
C PRO A 156 8.48 -2.13 1.86
N ALA A 157 7.99 -1.76 0.67
CA ALA A 157 6.86 -0.84 0.52
C ALA A 157 5.60 -1.30 1.29
N VAL A 158 5.32 -2.60 1.33
CA VAL A 158 4.19 -3.18 2.08
C VAL A 158 4.25 -2.87 3.59
N THR A 159 5.45 -2.70 4.15
CA THR A 159 5.60 -2.27 5.55
C THR A 159 5.09 -0.84 5.73
N TYR A 160 5.31 0.05 4.76
CA TYR A 160 4.78 1.42 4.81
C TYR A 160 3.27 1.47 4.58
N LYS A 161 2.70 0.56 3.78
CA LYS A 161 1.24 0.37 3.69
C LYS A 161 0.65 0.10 5.09
N GLY A 162 1.18 -0.91 5.79
CA GLY A 162 0.73 -1.26 7.15
C GLY A 162 0.94 -0.14 8.18
N ARG A 163 2.12 0.51 8.17
CA ARG A 163 2.43 1.64 9.05
C ARG A 163 1.50 2.83 8.81
N SER A 164 1.29 3.23 7.56
CA SER A 164 0.41 4.35 7.23
C SER A 164 -1.00 4.12 7.78
N LEU A 165 -1.54 2.90 7.64
CA LEU A 165 -2.88 2.57 8.10
C LEU A 165 -2.96 2.52 9.62
N LYS A 166 -1.98 1.89 10.27
CA LYS A 166 -1.90 1.85 11.75
C LYS A 166 -1.83 3.28 12.30
N TYR A 167 -0.89 4.07 11.83
CA TYR A 167 -0.66 5.43 12.31
C TYR A 167 -1.84 6.36 12.01
N PHE A 168 -2.52 6.20 10.88
CA PHE A 168 -3.77 6.90 10.59
C PHE A 168 -4.86 6.53 11.62
N SER A 169 -5.12 5.24 11.77
CA SER A 169 -6.19 4.72 12.64
C SER A 169 -5.98 5.03 14.12
N THR A 170 -4.73 5.25 14.55
CA THR A 170 -4.37 5.62 15.93
C THR A 170 -3.98 7.09 16.08
N LYS A 171 -4.20 7.94 15.06
CA LYS A 171 -3.85 9.38 15.06
C LYS A 171 -2.40 9.67 15.47
N SER A 172 -1.46 8.81 15.05
CA SER A 172 -0.04 8.97 15.35
C SER A 172 0.60 10.07 14.51
N SER A 173 1.47 10.88 15.14
CA SER A 173 2.29 11.89 14.45
C SER A 173 3.23 11.31 13.38
N LYS A 174 3.48 9.99 13.40
CA LYS A 174 4.29 9.27 12.41
C LYS A 174 3.57 9.04 11.07
N PHE A 175 2.29 9.36 10.96
CA PHE A 175 1.50 9.13 9.75
C PHE A 175 2.10 9.80 8.51
N SER A 176 2.43 11.08 8.59
CA SER A 176 2.98 11.85 7.47
C SER A 176 4.31 11.29 6.97
N GLU A 177 5.16 10.82 7.89
CA GLU A 177 6.42 10.16 7.52
C GLU A 177 6.17 8.81 6.84
N ALA A 178 5.26 7.99 7.36
CA ALA A 178 4.91 6.71 6.74
C ALA A 178 4.32 6.89 5.34
N MET A 179 3.46 7.91 5.15
CA MET A 179 2.90 8.25 3.84
C MET A 179 3.97 8.75 2.87
N ARG A 180 4.85 9.64 3.32
CA ARG A 180 6.00 10.10 2.52
C ARG A 180 6.83 8.91 2.04
N MET A 181 7.14 7.98 2.94
CA MET A 181 7.91 6.78 2.60
C MET A 181 7.15 5.79 1.71
N LEU A 182 5.83 5.67 1.86
CA LEU A 182 5.00 4.86 0.96
C LEU A 182 5.03 5.43 -0.47
N THR A 183 4.79 6.74 -0.63
CA THR A 183 4.84 7.42 -1.94
C THR A 183 6.20 7.29 -2.61
N TYR A 184 7.26 7.33 -1.83
CA TYR A 184 8.59 7.03 -2.34
C TYR A 184 8.73 5.57 -2.77
N THR A 185 8.46 4.63 -1.87
CA THR A 185 8.77 3.22 -2.10
C THR A 185 7.82 2.51 -3.07
N ALA A 186 6.60 3.02 -3.26
CA ALA A 186 5.62 2.56 -4.22
C ALA A 186 4.94 3.76 -4.91
N PRO A 187 5.52 4.29 -6.00
CA PRO A 187 5.02 5.50 -6.67
C PRO A 187 3.61 5.38 -7.27
N PHE A 188 3.15 4.17 -7.56
CA PHE A 188 1.77 3.93 -7.99
C PHE A 188 0.82 3.88 -6.79
N ASP A 189 1.14 3.09 -5.77
CA ASP A 189 0.29 2.88 -4.60
C ASP A 189 0.20 4.11 -3.70
N GLY A 190 1.27 4.86 -3.52
CA GLY A 190 1.32 5.99 -2.59
C GLY A 190 0.26 7.07 -2.85
N PRO A 191 0.13 7.58 -4.10
CA PRO A 191 -0.95 8.48 -4.46
C PRO A 191 -2.35 7.90 -4.19
N LEU A 192 -2.58 6.62 -4.48
CA LEU A 192 -3.87 5.95 -4.24
C LEU A 192 -4.19 5.86 -2.74
N TYR A 193 -3.20 5.51 -1.91
CA TYR A 193 -3.34 5.52 -0.46
C TYR A 193 -3.62 6.94 0.06
N ASN A 194 -2.98 7.97 -0.51
CA ASN A 194 -3.21 9.36 -0.12
C ASN A 194 -4.64 9.81 -0.43
N GLU A 195 -5.14 9.49 -1.62
CA GLU A 195 -6.54 9.70 -2.02
C GLU A 195 -7.50 8.98 -1.06
N PHE A 196 -7.23 7.71 -0.77
CA PHE A 196 -8.01 6.91 0.19
C PHE A 196 -8.07 7.54 1.59
N TYR A 197 -6.94 7.99 2.15
CA TYR A 197 -6.94 8.65 3.46
C TYR A 197 -7.60 10.04 3.44
N ASN A 198 -7.56 10.76 2.31
CA ASN A 198 -8.28 12.02 2.17
C ASN A 198 -9.79 11.78 2.24
N VAL A 199 -10.31 10.79 1.49
CA VAL A 199 -11.73 10.41 1.55
C VAL A 199 -12.12 9.96 2.95
N TRP A 200 -11.28 9.14 3.61
CA TRP A 200 -11.53 8.71 4.99
C TRP A 200 -11.56 9.90 5.95
N THR A 201 -10.61 10.84 5.84
CA THR A 201 -10.56 12.05 6.67
C THR A 201 -11.83 12.89 6.52
N VAL A 202 -12.37 13.03 5.30
CA VAL A 202 -13.64 13.74 5.08
C VAL A 202 -14.79 13.00 5.79
N ARG A 203 -14.95 11.69 5.55
CA ARG A 203 -16.05 10.89 6.14
C ARG A 203 -15.95 10.75 7.67
N ASN A 204 -14.76 10.94 8.23
CA ASN A 204 -14.53 10.97 9.67
C ASN A 204 -15.06 12.25 10.35
N LYS A 205 -15.23 13.36 9.61
CA LYS A 205 -15.84 14.58 10.15
C LYS A 205 -17.36 14.46 10.25
N GLY A 206 -17.95 13.67 9.37
CA GLY A 206 -19.38 13.43 9.24
C GLY A 206 -19.70 12.98 7.82
N MET A 207 -20.69 12.11 7.66
CA MET A 207 -21.14 11.59 6.39
C MET A 207 -22.66 11.80 6.31
N GLN A 208 -23.08 12.69 5.42
CA GLN A 208 -24.48 12.96 5.17
C GLN A 208 -25.09 11.84 4.32
N HIS A 209 -26.36 11.54 4.57
CA HIS A 209 -27.09 10.47 3.90
C HIS A 209 -28.38 11.01 3.29
N ILE A 210 -28.83 10.35 2.23
CA ILE A 210 -30.14 10.58 1.63
C ILE A 210 -31.15 9.72 2.39
N TYR A 211 -32.05 10.36 3.12
CA TYR A 211 -33.11 9.68 3.87
C TYR A 211 -34.41 9.53 3.06
N ASP A 212 -34.64 10.45 2.12
CA ASP A 212 -35.72 10.33 1.16
C ASP A 212 -35.19 9.71 -0.14
N ALA A 213 -35.41 8.41 -0.28
CA ALA A 213 -34.98 7.65 -1.46
C ALA A 213 -35.69 8.09 -2.75
N THR A 214 -36.79 8.85 -2.69
CA THR A 214 -37.44 9.36 -3.91
C THR A 214 -36.60 10.45 -4.60
N ALA A 215 -35.79 11.16 -3.82
CA ALA A 215 -34.97 12.28 -4.26
C ALA A 215 -33.53 11.87 -4.66
N VAL A 216 -33.20 10.57 -4.65
CA VAL A 216 -31.84 10.13 -5.01
C VAL A 216 -31.60 10.26 -6.52
N ALA A 217 -30.80 11.25 -6.89
CA ALA A 217 -30.30 11.39 -8.25
C ALA A 217 -29.00 10.59 -8.42
N VAL A 218 -28.92 9.78 -9.48
CA VAL A 218 -27.73 8.98 -9.81
C VAL A 218 -27.33 9.18 -11.29
N PRO A 219 -26.06 8.89 -11.63
CA PRO A 219 -25.66 8.82 -13.04
C PRO A 219 -26.56 7.85 -13.82
N GLN A 220 -26.99 8.25 -15.01
CA GLN A 220 -27.93 7.47 -15.83
C GLN A 220 -27.26 6.25 -16.46
N GLU A 221 -25.94 6.27 -16.60
CA GLU A 221 -25.14 5.20 -17.19
C GLU A 221 -24.11 4.69 -16.17
N SER A 222 -23.77 3.41 -16.27
CA SER A 222 -22.68 2.79 -15.50
C SER A 222 -22.78 3.01 -13.98
N HIS A 223 -23.99 3.04 -13.44
CA HIS A 223 -24.29 3.15 -12.01
C HIS A 223 -24.99 1.90 -11.47
N ALA A 224 -24.66 1.50 -10.24
CA ALA A 224 -25.37 0.46 -9.50
C ALA A 224 -25.79 0.93 -8.10
N PHE A 225 -27.00 0.56 -7.69
CA PHE A 225 -27.34 0.52 -6.26
C PHE A 225 -26.74 -0.74 -5.63
N VAL A 226 -26.30 -0.66 -4.38
CA VAL A 226 -25.80 -1.81 -3.63
C VAL A 226 -26.54 -1.88 -2.29
N VAL A 227 -27.42 -2.87 -2.15
CA VAL A 227 -28.18 -3.10 -0.91
C VAL A 227 -27.40 -4.05 -0.02
N LEU A 228 -27.03 -3.58 1.17
CA LEU A 228 -26.29 -4.40 2.13
C LEU A 228 -27.25 -5.28 2.94
N GLY A 229 -26.98 -6.58 2.93
CA GLY A 229 -27.68 -7.58 3.71
C GLY A 229 -27.68 -7.31 5.22
N SER A 230 -28.65 -7.94 5.88
CA SER A 230 -28.76 -7.99 7.34
C SER A 230 -29.38 -9.33 7.72
N ALA A 231 -28.97 -9.85 8.87
CA ALA A 231 -29.34 -11.18 9.36
C ALA A 231 -30.83 -11.53 9.11
N LEU A 232 -31.05 -12.73 8.61
CA LEU A 232 -32.37 -13.36 8.50
C LEU A 232 -32.83 -13.95 9.84
N ASN A 233 -34.12 -14.26 9.93
CA ASN A 233 -34.67 -15.07 11.01
C ASN A 233 -34.18 -16.52 10.93
N THR A 234 -34.40 -17.29 11.99
CA THR A 234 -33.99 -18.70 12.06
C THR A 234 -34.67 -19.57 11.01
N ASP A 235 -35.89 -19.22 10.61
CA ASP A 235 -36.67 -19.85 9.54
C ASP A 235 -36.29 -19.37 8.12
N GLY A 236 -35.34 -18.44 7.99
CA GLY A 236 -34.91 -17.85 6.71
C GLY A 236 -35.78 -16.69 6.23
N SER A 237 -36.75 -16.21 7.03
CA SER A 237 -37.56 -15.03 6.68
C SER A 237 -36.83 -13.70 6.94
N LEU A 238 -37.33 -12.62 6.33
CA LEU A 238 -36.77 -11.28 6.49
C LEU A 238 -36.93 -10.76 7.92
N ARG A 239 -35.85 -10.18 8.45
CA ARG A 239 -35.91 -9.31 9.64
C ARG A 239 -36.29 -7.88 9.27
N SER A 240 -36.90 -7.16 10.21
CA SER A 240 -37.30 -5.76 10.05
C SER A 240 -36.15 -4.86 9.60
N LYS A 241 -34.91 -5.13 10.08
CA LYS A 241 -33.72 -4.39 9.66
C LYS A 241 -33.35 -4.61 8.19
N TYR A 242 -33.51 -5.83 7.67
CA TYR A 242 -33.22 -6.05 6.26
C TYR A 242 -34.37 -5.54 5.39
N LYS A 243 -35.61 -5.80 5.80
CA LYS A 243 -36.82 -5.32 5.10
C LYS A 243 -36.79 -3.81 4.84
N ARG A 244 -36.49 -2.98 5.85
CA ARG A 244 -36.44 -1.52 5.66
C ARG A 244 -35.36 -1.04 4.68
N ARG A 245 -34.27 -1.79 4.52
CA ARG A 245 -33.23 -1.48 3.51
C ARG A 245 -33.73 -1.84 2.11
N LEU A 246 -34.47 -2.94 1.99
CA LEU A 246 -35.12 -3.35 0.75
C LEU A 246 -36.25 -2.37 0.38
N ASP A 247 -37.02 -1.88 1.35
CA ASP A 247 -38.04 -0.84 1.13
C ASP A 247 -37.41 0.42 0.52
N LEU A 248 -36.27 0.89 1.07
CA LEU A 248 -35.51 2.01 0.47
C LEU A 248 -35.01 1.70 -0.94
N ALA A 249 -34.60 0.45 -1.20
CA ALA A 249 -34.15 0.04 -2.53
C ALA A 249 -35.30 0.04 -3.54
N VAL A 250 -36.49 -0.42 -3.18
CA VAL A 250 -37.70 -0.34 -4.02
C VAL A 250 -37.97 1.12 -4.39
N THR A 251 -37.99 2.02 -3.41
CA THR A 251 -38.21 3.46 -3.66
C THR A 251 -37.12 4.03 -4.59
N ALA A 252 -35.84 3.77 -4.32
CA ALA A 252 -34.75 4.29 -5.12
C ALA A 252 -34.77 3.77 -6.57
N LEU A 253 -35.13 2.51 -6.78
CA LEU A 253 -35.18 1.86 -8.11
C LEU A 253 -36.40 2.28 -8.92
N ASN A 254 -37.51 2.62 -8.26
CA ASN A 254 -38.69 3.19 -8.91
C ASN A 254 -38.43 4.62 -9.39
N SER A 255 -37.73 5.43 -8.61
CA SER A 255 -37.30 6.78 -9.03
C SER A 255 -36.19 6.76 -10.09
N ASN A 256 -35.48 5.64 -10.24
CA ASN A 256 -34.37 5.48 -11.18
C ASN A 256 -34.54 4.21 -12.03
N PRO A 257 -35.45 4.22 -13.03
CA PRO A 257 -35.89 3.01 -13.74
C PRO A 257 -34.81 2.31 -14.57
N ASN A 258 -33.72 3.01 -14.92
CA ASN A 258 -32.61 2.44 -15.70
C ASN A 258 -31.50 1.82 -14.83
N SER A 259 -31.53 2.05 -13.51
CA SER A 259 -30.46 1.59 -12.63
C SER A 259 -30.55 0.09 -12.32
N VAL A 260 -29.40 -0.54 -12.14
CA VAL A 260 -29.26 -1.91 -11.66
C VAL A 260 -29.06 -1.89 -10.14
N VAL A 261 -29.44 -2.97 -9.46
CA VAL A 261 -29.15 -3.19 -8.04
C VAL A 261 -28.35 -4.46 -7.83
N ILE A 262 -27.31 -4.38 -7.00
CA ILE A 262 -26.62 -5.53 -6.42
C ILE A 262 -27.19 -5.75 -5.03
N VAL A 263 -27.69 -6.96 -4.77
CA VAL A 263 -28.13 -7.41 -3.45
C VAL A 263 -27.03 -8.29 -2.86
N SER A 264 -26.42 -7.83 -1.77
CA SER A 264 -25.24 -8.47 -1.17
C SER A 264 -25.58 -9.15 0.15
N GLY A 265 -25.27 -10.44 0.27
CA GLY A 265 -25.36 -11.21 1.51
C GLY A 265 -25.49 -12.72 1.28
N GLY A 266 -24.42 -13.45 1.53
CA GLY A 266 -24.29 -14.91 1.43
C GLY A 266 -24.48 -15.71 2.72
N ALA A 267 -24.74 -15.05 3.85
CA ALA A 267 -24.91 -15.72 5.14
C ALA A 267 -26.23 -16.53 5.19
N ALA A 268 -26.18 -17.79 4.75
CA ALA A 268 -27.36 -18.63 4.64
C ALA A 268 -28.01 -18.91 6.02
N ARG A 269 -29.34 -18.80 6.07
CA ARG A 269 -30.19 -19.23 7.19
C ARG A 269 -31.34 -20.07 6.64
N ASN A 270 -31.50 -21.26 7.19
CA ASN A 270 -32.48 -22.25 6.71
C ASN A 270 -32.39 -22.48 5.18
N GLY A 271 -31.16 -22.63 4.67
CA GLY A 271 -30.91 -22.87 3.25
C GLY A 271 -31.08 -21.67 2.32
N LYS A 272 -31.40 -20.47 2.84
CA LYS A 272 -31.60 -19.24 2.05
C LYS A 272 -30.56 -18.19 2.38
N THR A 273 -29.93 -17.58 1.37
CA THR A 273 -29.04 -16.43 1.54
C THR A 273 -29.82 -15.13 1.71
N GLU A 274 -29.18 -14.12 2.31
CA GLU A 274 -29.78 -12.78 2.38
C GLU A 274 -30.05 -12.24 0.96
N ALA A 275 -29.13 -12.47 0.02
CA ALA A 275 -29.26 -12.02 -1.36
C ALA A 275 -30.46 -12.67 -2.09
N GLU A 276 -30.68 -13.97 -1.96
CA GLU A 276 -31.85 -14.68 -2.52
C GLU A 276 -33.17 -14.14 -1.98
N VAL A 277 -33.24 -13.94 -0.65
CA VAL A 277 -34.44 -13.42 0.01
C VAL A 277 -34.69 -11.96 -0.40
N GLY A 278 -33.63 -11.15 -0.51
CA GLY A 278 -33.72 -9.77 -0.99
C GLY A 278 -34.17 -9.67 -2.44
N MET A 279 -33.65 -10.52 -3.33
CA MET A 279 -34.10 -10.61 -4.72
C MET A 279 -35.59 -10.96 -4.82
N THR A 280 -36.01 -12.00 -4.08
CA THR A 280 -37.43 -12.40 -4.04
C THR A 280 -38.32 -11.24 -3.58
N TYR A 281 -37.89 -10.51 -2.56
CA TYR A 281 -38.60 -9.34 -2.06
C TYR A 281 -38.74 -8.23 -3.10
N LEU A 282 -37.64 -7.87 -3.79
CA LEU A 282 -37.64 -6.81 -4.79
C LEU A 282 -38.51 -7.17 -6.01
N VAL A 283 -38.46 -8.42 -6.47
CA VAL A 283 -39.32 -8.92 -7.55
C VAL A 283 -40.79 -8.86 -7.15
N ASN A 284 -41.14 -9.31 -5.94
CA ASN A 284 -42.51 -9.23 -5.43
C ASN A 284 -42.99 -7.78 -5.25
N ALA A 285 -42.08 -6.82 -5.08
CA ALA A 285 -42.37 -5.39 -5.03
C ALA A 285 -42.43 -4.73 -6.42
N GLY A 286 -42.33 -5.50 -7.51
CA GLY A 286 -42.49 -5.02 -8.89
C GLY A 286 -41.19 -4.62 -9.60
N ILE A 287 -40.02 -4.85 -9.01
CA ILE A 287 -38.74 -4.59 -9.68
C ILE A 287 -38.45 -5.72 -10.68
N ASP A 288 -38.14 -5.36 -11.93
CA ASP A 288 -37.73 -6.34 -12.96
C ASP A 288 -36.48 -7.10 -12.50
N GLY A 289 -36.59 -8.43 -12.43
CA GLY A 289 -35.49 -9.32 -12.03
C GLY A 289 -34.23 -9.18 -12.89
N LYS A 290 -34.34 -8.72 -14.14
CA LYS A 290 -33.18 -8.43 -15.01
C LYS A 290 -32.32 -7.28 -14.49
N ARG A 291 -32.89 -6.41 -13.64
CA ARG A 291 -32.19 -5.29 -13.00
C ARG A 291 -31.50 -5.69 -11.69
N ILE A 292 -31.60 -6.95 -11.27
CA ILE A 292 -31.10 -7.41 -9.98
C ILE A 292 -29.93 -8.37 -10.18
N ILE A 293 -28.81 -8.07 -9.53
CA ILE A 293 -27.61 -8.89 -9.50
C ILE A 293 -27.41 -9.41 -8.08
N LEU A 294 -27.21 -10.71 -7.93
CA LEU A 294 -26.93 -11.33 -6.64
C LEU A 294 -25.43 -11.34 -6.33
N GLU A 295 -25.08 -11.07 -5.08
CA GLU A 295 -23.77 -11.33 -4.49
C GLU A 295 -23.95 -12.20 -3.24
N GLU A 296 -23.61 -13.49 -3.37
CA GLU A 296 -23.94 -14.56 -2.40
C GLU A 296 -22.72 -15.12 -1.65
N ALA A 297 -21.54 -14.52 -1.81
CA ALA A 297 -20.31 -15.02 -1.20
C ALA A 297 -20.02 -14.36 0.17
N SER A 298 -20.63 -13.22 0.45
CA SER A 298 -20.38 -12.43 1.66
C SER A 298 -21.02 -13.00 2.92
N ASN A 299 -20.28 -13.07 4.03
CA ASN A 299 -20.83 -13.43 5.35
C ASN A 299 -20.55 -12.35 6.42
N SER A 300 -20.11 -11.18 5.98
CA SER A 300 -19.67 -10.07 6.83
C SER A 300 -19.64 -8.77 6.02
N THR A 301 -19.64 -7.61 6.69
CA THR A 301 -19.50 -6.31 6.02
C THR A 301 -18.22 -6.21 5.16
N VAL A 302 -17.13 -6.81 5.63
CA VAL A 302 -15.87 -6.93 4.87
C VAL A 302 -16.07 -7.78 3.61
N GLY A 303 -16.81 -8.89 3.73
CA GLY A 303 -17.22 -9.73 2.61
C GLY A 303 -18.02 -8.96 1.57
N ASN A 304 -19.01 -8.17 1.98
CA ASN A 304 -19.86 -7.39 1.07
C ASN A 304 -19.00 -6.52 0.14
N ALA A 305 -18.02 -5.79 0.70
CA ALA A 305 -17.08 -4.98 -0.09
C ALA A 305 -16.16 -5.85 -0.97
N LYS A 306 -15.58 -6.92 -0.40
CA LYS A 306 -14.63 -7.82 -1.07
C LYS A 306 -15.24 -8.47 -2.32
N TYR A 307 -16.53 -8.77 -2.32
CA TYR A 307 -17.20 -9.47 -3.43
C TYR A 307 -18.01 -8.53 -4.33
N SER A 308 -18.66 -7.50 -3.78
CA SER A 308 -19.45 -6.55 -4.59
C SER A 308 -18.57 -5.65 -5.46
N VAL A 309 -17.40 -5.22 -4.98
CA VAL A 309 -16.53 -4.32 -5.77
C VAL A 309 -15.97 -5.00 -7.04
N PRO A 310 -15.36 -6.20 -6.98
CA PRO A 310 -14.96 -6.92 -8.19
C PRO A 310 -16.13 -7.21 -9.13
N LEU A 311 -17.31 -7.52 -8.59
CA LEU A 311 -18.53 -7.73 -9.38
C LEU A 311 -18.92 -6.46 -10.14
N MET A 312 -18.87 -5.29 -9.48
CA MET A 312 -19.15 -4.01 -10.12
C MET A 312 -18.16 -3.70 -11.24
N LEU A 313 -16.86 -3.88 -10.98
CA LEU A 313 -15.81 -3.66 -11.99
C LEU A 313 -15.96 -4.60 -13.19
N LYS A 314 -16.29 -5.88 -12.96
CA LYS A 314 -16.52 -6.86 -14.04
C LYS A 314 -17.71 -6.49 -14.92
N LYS A 315 -18.72 -5.84 -14.33
CA LYS A 315 -19.94 -5.39 -15.04
C LYS A 315 -19.77 -4.00 -15.69
N GLY A 316 -18.62 -3.36 -15.52
CA GLY A 316 -18.33 -2.05 -16.14
C GLY A 316 -18.96 -0.87 -15.40
N PHE A 317 -19.40 -1.03 -14.15
CA PHE A 317 -19.90 0.11 -13.38
C PHE A 317 -18.77 1.06 -12.98
N GLU A 318 -19.05 2.36 -13.06
CA GLU A 318 -18.14 3.45 -12.73
C GLU A 318 -18.58 4.23 -11.50
N SER A 319 -19.80 4.01 -11.02
CA SER A 319 -20.30 4.60 -9.80
C SER A 319 -21.28 3.69 -9.08
N TYR A 320 -21.45 3.92 -7.79
CA TYR A 320 -22.43 3.19 -7.00
C TYR A 320 -23.03 4.01 -5.86
N THR A 321 -24.22 3.59 -5.43
CA THR A 321 -24.92 4.11 -4.26
C THR A 321 -25.11 3.00 -3.24
N LEU A 322 -24.65 3.17 -2.00
CA LEU A 322 -24.90 2.20 -0.94
C LEU A 322 -26.27 2.43 -0.29
N ILE A 323 -27.02 1.36 -0.07
CA ILE A 323 -28.30 1.36 0.65
C ILE A 323 -28.16 0.50 1.91
N SER A 324 -28.33 1.11 3.09
CA SER A 324 -28.18 0.45 4.39
C SER A 324 -28.83 1.28 5.52
N ASP A 325 -28.65 0.86 6.77
CA ASP A 325 -28.88 1.72 7.94
C ASP A 325 -27.79 2.80 8.06
N ALA A 326 -28.17 4.00 8.53
CA ALA A 326 -27.25 5.14 8.75
C ALA A 326 -26.04 4.74 9.60
N SER A 327 -26.26 4.08 10.74
CA SER A 327 -25.21 3.63 11.66
C SER A 327 -24.14 2.73 11.01
N HIS A 328 -24.45 2.09 9.88
CA HIS A 328 -23.59 1.13 9.20
C HIS A 328 -22.79 1.74 8.03
N LEU A 329 -23.25 2.85 7.46
CA LEU A 329 -22.78 3.33 6.16
C LEU A 329 -21.34 3.83 6.16
N ARG A 330 -20.86 4.50 7.22
CA ARG A 330 -19.45 4.94 7.28
C ARG A 330 -18.48 3.76 7.16
N ARG A 331 -18.70 2.70 7.94
CA ARG A 331 -17.87 1.49 7.93
C ARG A 331 -17.92 0.82 6.56
N ALA A 332 -19.12 0.59 6.03
CA ALA A 332 -19.29 -0.03 4.72
C ALA A 332 -18.60 0.77 3.61
N ALA A 333 -18.80 2.09 3.57
CA ALA A 333 -18.22 2.97 2.57
C ALA A 333 -16.68 2.91 2.55
N MET A 334 -16.04 2.84 3.73
CA MET A 334 -14.58 2.68 3.83
C MET A 334 -14.07 1.32 3.40
N LEU A 335 -14.84 0.26 3.64
CA LEU A 335 -14.48 -1.08 3.19
C LEU A 335 -14.61 -1.22 1.66
N PHE A 336 -15.62 -0.60 1.04
CA PHE A 336 -15.74 -0.58 -0.42
C PHE A 336 -14.58 0.20 -1.08
N ASP A 337 -14.22 1.37 -0.56
CA ASP A 337 -13.05 2.11 -1.06
C ASP A 337 -11.74 1.32 -0.86
N ALA A 338 -11.60 0.61 0.26
CA ALA A 338 -10.45 -0.26 0.51
C ALA A 338 -10.41 -1.44 -0.48
N ALA A 339 -11.56 -1.99 -0.87
CA ALA A 339 -11.63 -3.06 -1.86
C ALA A 339 -11.23 -2.60 -3.25
N LYS A 340 -11.66 -1.40 -3.64
CA LYS A 340 -11.14 -0.75 -4.85
C LYS A 340 -9.63 -0.56 -4.76
N LEU A 341 -9.13 0.04 -3.68
CA LEU A 341 -7.69 0.28 -3.47
C LEU A 341 -6.88 -1.02 -3.55
N ARG A 342 -7.39 -2.12 -2.98
CA ARG A 342 -6.75 -3.44 -3.09
C ARG A 342 -6.59 -3.86 -4.55
N ILE A 343 -7.67 -3.79 -5.33
CA ILE A 343 -7.67 -4.23 -6.73
C ILE A 343 -6.77 -3.32 -7.57
N GLU A 344 -6.80 -2.01 -7.34
CA GLU A 344 -5.95 -1.05 -8.06
C GLU A 344 -4.47 -1.33 -7.81
N THR A 345 -4.08 -1.55 -6.56
CA THR A 345 -2.68 -1.82 -6.20
C THR A 345 -2.20 -3.21 -6.60
N ASP A 346 -3.07 -4.23 -6.60
CA ASP A 346 -2.73 -5.57 -7.09
C ASP A 346 -2.57 -5.62 -8.62
N SER A 347 -3.40 -4.85 -9.34
CA SER A 347 -3.40 -4.82 -10.82
C SER A 347 -2.51 -3.72 -11.42
N ASN A 348 -2.00 -2.81 -10.60
CA ASN A 348 -1.27 -1.61 -11.03
C ASN A 348 -2.06 -0.80 -12.09
N ARG A 349 -3.38 -0.69 -11.89
CA ARG A 349 -4.33 -0.02 -12.78
C ARG A 349 -5.35 0.77 -11.96
N ARG A 350 -5.73 1.97 -12.41
CA ARG A 350 -6.81 2.76 -11.80
C ARG A 350 -8.18 2.37 -12.34
N PHE A 351 -9.20 2.49 -11.49
CA PHE A 351 -10.61 2.32 -11.86
C PHE A 351 -11.42 3.58 -11.54
N THR A 352 -12.42 3.87 -12.36
CA THR A 352 -13.33 5.03 -12.20
C THR A 352 -14.36 4.82 -11.09
N LEU A 353 -14.65 3.56 -10.75
CA LEU A 353 -15.63 3.17 -9.73
C LEU A 353 -15.57 4.04 -8.45
N GLN A 354 -16.65 4.73 -8.12
CA GLN A 354 -16.71 5.60 -6.94
C GLN A 354 -18.07 5.61 -6.26
N LEU A 355 -18.08 5.74 -4.93
CA LEU A 355 -19.31 5.98 -4.17
C LEU A 355 -19.82 7.39 -4.45
N VAL A 356 -20.98 7.53 -5.07
CA VAL A 356 -21.59 8.84 -5.37
C VAL A 356 -22.63 9.25 -4.34
N ASN A 357 -23.35 8.29 -3.76
CA ASN A 357 -24.39 8.57 -2.76
C ASN A 357 -24.46 7.47 -1.71
N THR A 358 -25.12 7.78 -0.61
CA THR A 358 -25.60 6.79 0.37
C THR A 358 -27.05 7.05 0.69
N VAL A 359 -27.91 6.05 0.51
CA VAL A 359 -29.31 6.07 0.94
C VAL A 359 -29.42 5.31 2.25
N ALA A 360 -30.03 5.93 3.26
CA ALA A 360 -30.03 5.42 4.61
C ALA A 360 -31.42 5.28 5.20
N PHE A 361 -31.65 4.19 5.94
CA PHE A 361 -32.69 4.20 6.95
C PHE A 361 -32.13 4.93 8.18
N LYS A 362 -32.88 5.91 8.71
CA LYS A 362 -32.46 6.74 9.84
C LYS A 362 -32.58 6.01 11.18
N ASP A 363 -31.64 5.09 11.46
CA ASP A 363 -31.54 4.40 12.75
C ASP A 363 -30.61 5.10 13.75
N SER A 364 -29.80 6.06 13.29
CA SER A 364 -28.83 6.79 14.08
C SER A 364 -28.32 8.03 13.33
N ASP A 365 -27.95 9.09 14.07
CA ASP A 365 -27.24 10.25 13.53
C ASP A 365 -25.72 10.18 13.78
N SER A 366 -25.21 9.04 14.27
CA SER A 366 -23.80 8.87 14.67
C SER A 366 -22.81 8.99 13.51
N THR A 367 -23.25 8.67 12.29
CA THR A 367 -22.42 8.80 11.08
C THR A 367 -22.36 10.23 10.54
N GLU A 368 -23.28 11.10 10.93
CA GLU A 368 -23.26 12.53 10.57
C GLU A 368 -22.34 13.35 11.50
N LYS A 369 -22.00 12.80 12.67
CA LYS A 369 -21.10 13.40 13.66
C LYS A 369 -19.65 12.89 13.49
N PRO A 370 -18.63 13.57 14.05
CA PRO A 370 -17.27 13.06 14.02
C PRO A 370 -17.15 11.64 14.60
N VAL A 371 -16.33 10.80 13.96
CA VAL A 371 -16.14 9.41 14.39
C VAL A 371 -15.38 9.32 15.73
N ALA A 372 -15.78 8.39 16.59
CA ALA A 372 -15.08 8.07 17.83
C ALA A 372 -13.74 7.36 17.55
N SER A 373 -12.73 7.60 18.39
CA SER A 373 -11.35 7.11 18.14
C SER A 373 -11.23 5.59 18.13
N ASP A 374 -12.02 4.88 18.92
CA ASP A 374 -12.11 3.42 18.96
C ASP A 374 -12.65 2.84 17.64
N ALA A 375 -13.69 3.46 17.08
CA ALA A 375 -14.27 3.07 15.81
C ALA A 375 -13.28 3.20 14.63
N LEU A 376 -12.40 4.22 14.63
CA LEU A 376 -11.33 4.31 13.61
C LEU A 376 -10.40 3.11 13.64
N PHE A 377 -10.00 2.67 14.83
CA PHE A 377 -9.06 1.58 14.98
C PHE A 377 -9.66 0.24 14.52
N GLU A 378 -10.93 -0.02 14.86
CA GLU A 378 -11.66 -1.20 14.41
C GLU A 378 -11.82 -1.24 12.90
N ILE A 379 -12.25 -0.14 12.27
CA ILE A 379 -12.31 -0.05 10.79
C ILE A 379 -10.90 -0.23 10.20
N GLY A 380 -9.86 0.32 10.85
CA GLY A 380 -8.46 0.13 10.47
C GLY A 380 -8.03 -1.34 10.39
N LYS A 381 -8.43 -2.18 11.35
CA LYS A 381 -8.15 -3.62 11.33
C LYS A 381 -8.82 -4.33 10.15
N GLU A 382 -10.06 -3.97 9.85
CA GLU A 382 -10.83 -4.56 8.75
C GLU A 382 -10.29 -4.14 7.39
N VAL A 383 -9.95 -2.87 7.24
CA VAL A 383 -9.24 -2.36 6.05
C VAL A 383 -7.90 -3.07 5.89
N ALA A 384 -7.15 -3.30 6.98
CA ALA A 384 -5.88 -4.02 6.92
C ALA A 384 -6.05 -5.47 6.44
N TYR A 385 -7.10 -6.15 6.91
CA TYR A 385 -7.46 -7.49 6.45
C TYR A 385 -7.82 -7.49 4.97
N LEU A 386 -8.67 -6.56 4.54
CA LEU A 386 -9.12 -6.47 3.14
C LEU A 386 -7.94 -6.17 2.20
N LEU A 387 -7.06 -5.25 2.60
CA LEU A 387 -5.85 -4.89 1.87
C LEU A 387 -4.77 -5.98 1.93
N GLY A 388 -4.96 -7.07 2.69
CA GLY A 388 -3.97 -8.16 2.82
C GLY A 388 -2.69 -7.73 3.54
N ILE A 389 -2.76 -6.77 4.46
CA ILE A 389 -1.62 -6.17 5.17
C ILE A 389 -1.74 -6.25 6.70
N SER A 390 -2.60 -7.14 7.24
CA SER A 390 -2.81 -7.28 8.69
C SER A 390 -1.52 -7.51 9.47
N ALA A 391 -0.58 -8.31 8.95
CA ALA A 391 0.70 -8.56 9.60
C ALA A 391 1.51 -7.27 9.74
N GLN A 392 1.56 -6.43 8.70
CA GLN A 392 2.30 -5.17 8.71
C GLN A 392 1.59 -4.11 9.57
N PHE A 393 0.26 -4.09 9.56
CA PHE A 393 -0.55 -3.23 10.44
C PHE A 393 -0.29 -3.53 11.92
N ASN A 394 -0.29 -4.82 12.30
CA ASN A 394 -0.06 -5.26 13.68
C ASN A 394 1.39 -5.08 14.13
N ALA A 395 2.36 -5.21 13.22
CA ALA A 395 3.77 -5.03 13.52
C ALA A 395 4.22 -3.56 13.63
N ALA A 396 3.36 -2.60 13.23
CA ALA A 396 3.68 -1.18 13.29
C ALA A 396 3.64 -0.68 14.74
N LYS A 397 4.76 -0.12 15.19
CA LYS A 397 5.00 0.40 16.55
C LYS A 397 5.02 1.93 16.60
#